data_AF-A0A8J2P920-F1
#
_entry.id   AF-A0A8J2P920-F1
#
_cell.length_a   1.000
_cell.length_b   1.000
_cell.length_c   1.000
_cell.angle_alpha   90.00
_cell.angle_beta   90.00
_cell.angle_gamma   90.00
#
_symmetry.space_group_name_H-M   'P 1'
#
loop_
_entity.id
_entity.type
_entity.pdbx_description
1 polymer ?
#
loop_
_entity_poly.entity_id
_entity_poly.type
_entity_poly.pdbx_seq_one_letter_code
_entity_poly.pdbx_strand_id
1 'polypeptide(L)'
;MLNALYQQTRNNIFETACDETLFSLVEKARDCGRVELAEKYTLEISNSVNISIQKSMEQAKNYKARGNDDIARQILDKLLSSNTAEKTNLYPALLLLQGEWLFQSVAELNSVICKDYFQLACEICEKSFSNHSSPEEIAKAYITLAEFADTQFQKLREHIQGELFREKAKLLQRSEGDIVKLQGTNDPDARKTLAILCKQFRMDKEEIQHTHNEKDRYQLMALDNYLKGLGLINKYDLFIFRVIALWLEASTGNQRVDVGPSKLDTAMKSKDIPSYKYIPVLHQLSGRLGTNSVATAALLDSILIKCAKEHPHQTLPVLLSQALLHKDKELTTKANPRTSDSSENRVKAARSLIEKLKREKKGNELSTLAVKMEFLWNALISFAYFKPTQKTTEQRHSIPSTQDLLRIEDITVPTLNIPTNQSGIYNDVVCVRKFSSFFHLVGGINAPKRLMCSANNGKMYNMLVKVSHLTSVCIETIKYRVT
;
A
#
# COMPACT_ATOMS: atom_id res chain seq x y z
N MET A 1 -21.69 -26.45 50.05
CA MET A 1 -20.63 -25.44 49.83
C MET A 1 -20.09 -25.47 48.40
N LEU A 2 -19.64 -26.62 47.86
CA LEU A 2 -19.22 -26.75 46.46
C LEU A 2 -20.30 -26.37 45.41
N ASN A 3 -21.55 -26.81 45.61
CA ASN A 3 -22.66 -26.46 44.69
C ASN A 3 -23.01 -24.97 44.68
N ALA A 4 -22.85 -24.28 45.81
CA ALA A 4 -23.08 -22.84 45.89
C ALA A 4 -21.97 -22.07 45.18
N LEU A 5 -20.70 -22.47 45.38
CA LEU A 5 -19.55 -21.93 44.65
C LEU A 5 -19.64 -22.19 43.14
N TYR A 6 -20.14 -23.35 42.72
CA TYR A 6 -20.34 -23.72 41.32
C TYR A 6 -21.48 -22.93 40.65
N GLN A 7 -22.59 -22.71 41.35
CA GLN A 7 -23.68 -21.84 40.86
C GLN A 7 -23.24 -20.38 40.79
N GLN A 8 -22.43 -19.91 41.74
CA GLN A 8 -21.92 -18.54 41.78
C GLN A 8 -20.90 -18.28 40.66
N THR A 9 -20.00 -19.24 40.37
CA THR A 9 -19.10 -19.16 39.21
C THR A 9 -19.85 -19.24 37.88
N ARG A 10 -20.87 -20.10 37.78
CA ARG A 10 -21.71 -20.20 36.58
C ARG A 10 -22.48 -18.89 36.33
N ASN A 11 -23.10 -18.31 37.33
CA ASN A 11 -23.81 -17.02 37.21
C ASN A 11 -22.86 -15.89 36.79
N ASN A 12 -21.65 -15.82 37.36
CA ASN A 12 -20.64 -14.84 36.95
C ASN A 12 -20.24 -15.02 35.46
N ILE A 13 -20.08 -16.25 34.97
CA ILE A 13 -19.75 -16.51 33.56
C ILE A 13 -20.91 -16.07 32.64
N PHE A 14 -22.16 -16.34 33.03
CA PHE A 14 -23.34 -15.91 32.27
C PHE A 14 -23.49 -14.39 32.25
N GLU A 15 -23.27 -13.70 33.37
CA GLU A 15 -23.28 -12.23 33.44
C GLU A 15 -22.18 -11.62 32.56
N THR A 16 -20.96 -12.17 32.61
CA THR A 16 -19.85 -11.69 31.77
C THR A 16 -20.15 -11.88 30.28
N ALA A 17 -20.71 -13.02 29.89
CA ALA A 17 -21.11 -13.27 28.51
C ALA A 17 -22.27 -12.35 28.06
N CYS A 18 -23.23 -12.06 28.95
CA CYS A 18 -24.29 -11.10 28.67
C CYS A 18 -23.71 -9.69 28.46
N ASP A 19 -22.80 -9.25 29.31
CA ASP A 19 -22.14 -7.95 29.18
C ASP A 19 -21.34 -7.85 27.87
N GLU A 20 -20.59 -8.89 27.48
CA GLU A 20 -19.89 -8.93 26.18
C GLU A 20 -20.85 -8.81 24.99
N THR A 21 -22.00 -9.51 25.03
CA THR A 21 -23.02 -9.37 23.98
C THR A 21 -23.65 -7.99 23.96
N LEU A 22 -23.88 -7.37 25.11
CA LEU A 22 -24.38 -6.00 25.22
C LEU A 22 -23.38 -5.00 24.66
N PHE A 23 -22.07 -5.15 24.92
CA PHE A 23 -21.04 -4.31 24.30
C PHE A 23 -21.05 -4.41 22.77
N SER A 24 -21.17 -5.61 22.20
CA SER A 24 -21.28 -5.79 20.75
C SER A 24 -22.56 -5.17 20.18
N LEU A 25 -23.68 -5.23 20.92
CA LEU A 25 -24.93 -4.59 20.53
C LEU A 25 -24.87 -3.06 20.58
N VAL A 26 -24.19 -2.50 21.59
CA VAL A 26 -23.93 -1.05 21.69
C VAL A 26 -23.12 -0.57 20.49
N GLU A 27 -22.04 -1.29 20.14
CA GLU A 27 -21.21 -0.96 18.98
C GLU A 27 -22.02 -0.99 17.68
N LYS A 28 -22.76 -2.07 17.42
CA LYS A 28 -23.61 -2.19 16.22
C LYS A 28 -24.75 -1.17 16.17
N ALA A 29 -25.38 -0.86 17.30
CA ALA A 29 -26.44 0.14 17.39
C ALA A 29 -25.91 1.53 17.02
N ARG A 30 -24.71 1.86 17.48
CA ARG A 30 -23.99 3.10 17.14
C ARG A 30 -23.60 3.14 15.66
N ASP A 31 -23.09 2.04 15.11
CA ASP A 31 -22.76 1.94 13.67
C ASP A 31 -24.01 2.11 12.78
N CYS A 32 -25.19 1.70 13.26
CA CYS A 32 -26.47 1.92 12.59
C CYS A 32 -27.08 3.32 12.82
N GLY A 33 -26.39 4.20 13.55
CA GLY A 33 -26.87 5.54 13.88
C GLY A 33 -27.98 5.61 14.94
N ARG A 34 -28.28 4.50 15.64
CA ARG A 34 -29.31 4.43 16.68
C ARG A 34 -28.73 4.67 18.07
N VAL A 35 -28.30 5.91 18.33
CA VAL A 35 -27.60 6.29 19.57
C VAL A 35 -28.46 6.10 20.82
N GLU A 36 -29.77 6.36 20.77
CA GLU A 36 -30.69 6.16 21.90
C GLU A 36 -30.75 4.70 22.36
N LEU A 37 -30.70 3.77 21.40
CA LEU A 37 -30.69 2.33 21.68
C LEU A 37 -29.35 1.91 22.30
N ALA A 38 -28.25 2.49 21.80
CA ALA A 38 -26.92 2.26 22.36
C ALA A 38 -26.82 2.77 23.81
N GLU A 39 -27.38 3.95 24.12
CA GLU A 39 -27.45 4.49 25.49
C GLU A 39 -28.23 3.54 26.41
N LYS A 40 -29.40 3.06 25.96
CA LYS A 40 -30.22 2.12 26.73
C LYS A 40 -29.46 0.83 27.06
N TYR A 41 -28.82 0.20 26.07
CA TYR A 41 -28.04 -1.01 26.30
C TYR A 41 -26.85 -0.74 27.22
N THR A 42 -26.21 0.43 27.12
CA THR A 42 -25.09 0.79 27.99
C THR A 42 -25.52 0.94 29.46
N LEU A 43 -26.76 1.38 29.72
CA LEU A 43 -27.31 1.46 31.08
C LEU A 43 -27.55 0.08 31.69
N GLU A 44 -27.92 -0.92 30.87
CA GLU A 44 -28.23 -2.30 31.29
C GLU A 44 -26.97 -3.14 31.63
N ILE A 45 -25.77 -2.70 31.24
CA ILE A 45 -24.50 -3.39 31.53
C ILE A 45 -24.18 -3.35 33.03
N SER A 46 -23.66 -4.47 33.56
CA SER A 46 -23.31 -4.62 34.98
C SER A 46 -22.19 -3.65 35.44
N ASN A 47 -22.14 -3.34 36.75
CA ASN A 47 -21.19 -2.39 37.35
C ASN A 47 -19.98 -3.08 38.02
N SER A 48 -19.34 -4.06 37.38
CA SER A 48 -18.08 -4.62 37.91
C SER A 48 -16.88 -3.71 37.57
N VAL A 49 -15.75 -3.82 38.30
CA VAL A 49 -14.63 -2.84 38.22
C VAL A 49 -14.00 -2.76 36.81
N ASN A 50 -13.68 -3.89 36.17
CA ASN A 50 -13.12 -3.87 34.80
C ASN A 50 -14.18 -3.50 33.74
N ILE A 51 -15.41 -3.95 33.93
CA ILE A 51 -16.55 -3.64 33.04
C ILE A 51 -16.90 -2.15 33.14
N SER A 52 -16.64 -1.50 34.28
CA SER A 52 -16.93 -0.08 34.49
C SER A 52 -16.11 0.85 33.59
N ILE A 53 -14.86 0.50 33.31
CA ILE A 53 -13.99 1.30 32.42
C ILE A 53 -14.47 1.16 30.98
N GLN A 54 -14.76 -0.05 30.53
CA GLN A 54 -15.29 -0.31 29.19
C GLN A 54 -16.69 0.30 28.99
N LYS A 55 -17.55 0.22 30.02
CA LYS A 55 -18.85 0.90 30.05
C LYS A 55 -18.71 2.42 29.94
N SER A 56 -17.80 3.02 30.70
CA SER A 56 -17.55 4.46 30.65
C SER A 56 -16.96 4.89 29.29
N MET A 57 -16.13 4.05 28.67
CA MET A 57 -15.62 4.26 27.32
C MET A 57 -16.75 4.25 26.27
N GLU A 58 -17.67 3.28 26.33
CA GLU A 58 -18.83 3.26 25.43
C GLU A 58 -19.80 4.41 25.69
N GLN A 59 -19.98 4.84 26.95
CA GLN A 59 -20.75 6.04 27.26
C GLN A 59 -20.14 7.29 26.60
N ALA A 60 -18.82 7.48 26.71
CA ALA A 60 -18.13 8.59 26.04
C ALA A 60 -18.34 8.55 24.52
N LYS A 61 -18.22 7.36 23.91
CA LYS A 61 -18.46 7.17 22.47
C LYS A 61 -19.90 7.50 22.05
N ASN A 62 -20.90 7.16 22.87
CA ASN A 62 -22.30 7.49 22.61
C ASN A 62 -22.55 9.01 22.72
N TYR A 63 -21.99 9.68 23.73
CA TYR A 63 -22.10 11.14 23.86
C TYR A 63 -21.46 11.87 22.67
N LYS A 64 -20.31 11.38 22.19
CA LYS A 64 -19.69 11.91 20.97
C LYS A 64 -20.58 11.68 19.74
N ALA A 65 -21.15 10.49 19.57
CA ALA A 65 -22.06 10.20 18.46
C ALA A 65 -23.32 11.11 18.46
N ARG A 66 -23.70 11.62 19.64
CA ARG A 66 -24.80 12.59 19.82
C ARG A 66 -24.39 14.05 19.55
N GLY A 67 -23.09 14.33 19.41
CA GLY A 67 -22.53 15.67 19.22
C GLY A 67 -22.14 16.40 20.51
N ASN A 68 -22.15 15.72 21.65
CA ASN A 68 -21.74 16.29 22.94
C ASN A 68 -20.25 16.01 23.21
N ASP A 69 -19.38 16.60 22.39
CA ASP A 69 -17.93 16.34 22.40
C ASP A 69 -17.25 16.69 23.72
N ASP A 70 -17.69 17.75 24.40
CA ASP A 70 -17.10 18.21 25.66
C ASP A 70 -17.32 17.21 26.79
N ILE A 71 -18.54 16.67 26.89
CA ILE A 71 -18.90 15.66 27.90
C ILE A 71 -18.12 14.38 27.64
N ALA A 72 -18.03 13.97 26.37
CA ALA A 72 -17.28 12.78 25.97
C ALA A 72 -15.79 12.91 26.36
N ARG A 73 -15.17 14.07 26.14
CA ARG A 73 -13.77 14.34 26.53
C ARG A 73 -13.58 14.34 28.04
N GLN A 74 -14.45 15.01 28.79
CA GLN A 74 -14.36 15.02 30.26
C GLN A 74 -14.43 13.62 30.86
N ILE A 75 -15.25 12.72 30.27
CA ILE A 75 -15.32 11.32 30.69
C ILE A 75 -13.98 10.63 30.42
N LEU A 76 -13.38 10.81 29.25
CA LEU A 76 -12.08 10.20 28.91
C LEU A 76 -10.94 10.76 29.77
N ASP A 77 -10.89 12.07 30.01
CA ASP A 77 -9.86 12.68 30.89
C ASP A 77 -9.95 12.15 32.31
N LYS A 78 -11.18 11.96 32.82
CA LYS A 78 -11.40 11.35 34.14
C LYS A 78 -10.96 9.88 34.17
N LEU A 79 -11.13 9.15 33.08
CA LEU A 79 -10.65 7.76 32.97
C LEU A 79 -9.12 7.70 32.91
N LEU A 80 -8.48 8.56 32.11
CA LEU A 80 -7.03 8.59 31.96
C LEU A 80 -6.31 9.04 33.24
N SER A 81 -6.89 9.99 33.99
CA SER A 81 -6.36 10.41 35.29
C SER A 81 -6.55 9.38 36.41
N SER A 82 -7.35 8.33 36.18
CA SER A 82 -7.54 7.26 37.15
C SER A 82 -6.39 6.25 37.08
N ASN A 83 -5.69 6.05 38.20
CA ASN A 83 -4.57 5.08 38.34
C ASN A 83 -4.97 3.61 38.07
N THR A 84 -6.27 3.36 37.92
CA THR A 84 -6.88 2.08 37.53
C THR A 84 -6.80 1.83 36.02
N ALA A 85 -6.84 2.88 35.19
CA ALA A 85 -6.81 2.74 33.75
C ALA A 85 -5.46 2.20 33.27
N GLU A 86 -4.34 2.71 33.81
CA GLU A 86 -2.98 2.28 33.46
C GLU A 86 -2.72 0.78 33.69
N LYS A 87 -3.46 0.15 34.61
CA LYS A 87 -3.33 -1.28 34.94
C LYS A 87 -4.20 -2.19 34.08
N THR A 88 -5.06 -1.62 33.23
CA THR A 88 -5.97 -2.39 32.37
C THR A 88 -5.47 -2.48 30.93
N ASN A 89 -5.75 -3.62 30.29
CA ASN A 89 -5.44 -3.84 28.87
C ASN A 89 -6.14 -2.85 27.92
N LEU A 90 -7.15 -2.12 28.41
CA LEU A 90 -7.90 -1.10 27.65
C LEU A 90 -7.21 0.27 27.60
N TYR A 91 -6.14 0.48 28.37
CA TYR A 91 -5.46 1.78 28.43
C TYR A 91 -4.94 2.28 27.09
N PRO A 92 -4.28 1.45 26.24
CA PRO A 92 -3.85 1.90 24.92
C PRO A 92 -5.04 2.31 24.05
N ALA A 93 -6.15 1.58 24.10
CA ALA A 93 -7.34 1.92 23.33
C ALA A 93 -7.97 3.25 23.78
N LEU A 94 -7.91 3.58 25.07
CA LEU A 94 -8.34 4.88 25.60
C LEU A 94 -7.42 6.02 25.14
N LEU A 95 -6.09 5.83 25.19
CA LEU A 95 -5.13 6.81 24.71
C LEU A 95 -5.30 7.10 23.22
N LEU A 96 -5.48 6.06 22.39
CA LEU A 96 -5.75 6.21 20.96
C LEU A 96 -7.04 7.00 20.72
N LEU A 97 -8.12 6.65 21.42
CA LEU A 97 -9.41 7.31 21.27
C LEU A 97 -9.34 8.80 21.66
N GLN A 98 -8.70 9.11 22.78
CA GLN A 98 -8.51 10.50 23.21
C GLN A 98 -7.63 11.26 22.23
N GLY A 99 -6.53 10.67 21.77
CA GLY A 99 -5.64 11.26 20.76
C GLY A 99 -6.36 11.57 19.45
N GLU A 100 -7.19 10.64 18.95
CA GLU A 100 -8.01 10.84 17.74
C GLU A 100 -8.98 12.01 17.91
N TRP A 101 -9.60 12.12 19.09
CA TRP A 101 -10.60 13.17 19.35
C TRP A 101 -9.95 14.54 19.51
N LEU A 102 -8.84 14.63 20.25
CA LEU A 102 -8.03 15.84 20.35
C LEU A 102 -7.52 16.32 19.00
N PHE A 103 -7.14 15.36 18.14
CA PHE A 103 -6.70 15.65 16.78
C PHE A 103 -7.83 16.20 15.90
N GLN A 104 -9.03 15.59 15.97
CA GLN A 104 -10.20 16.04 15.23
C GLN A 104 -10.69 17.43 15.68
N SER A 105 -10.68 17.69 16.99
CA SER A 105 -11.12 18.97 17.54
C SER A 105 -10.04 20.06 17.52
N VAL A 106 -8.81 19.74 17.11
CA VAL A 106 -7.64 20.63 17.16
C VAL A 106 -7.48 21.28 18.53
N ALA A 107 -7.73 20.51 19.60
CA ALA A 107 -7.74 21.03 20.96
C ALA A 107 -6.33 21.12 21.56
N GLU A 108 -5.37 20.39 21.00
CA GLU A 108 -4.00 20.26 21.53
C GLU A 108 -2.95 20.35 20.42
N LEU A 109 -1.69 20.59 20.82
CA LEU A 109 -0.56 20.60 19.87
C LEU A 109 -0.30 19.20 19.30
N ASN A 110 -0.07 19.12 17.98
CA ASN A 110 0.25 17.86 17.30
C ASN A 110 1.48 17.14 17.89
N SER A 111 2.45 17.88 18.42
CA SER A 111 3.63 17.31 19.10
C SER A 111 3.26 16.58 20.39
N VAL A 112 2.35 17.14 21.17
CA VAL A 112 1.81 16.55 22.41
C VAL A 112 0.97 15.33 22.08
N ILE A 113 0.05 15.45 21.13
CA ILE A 113 -0.80 14.34 20.67
C ILE A 113 0.06 13.15 20.19
N CYS A 114 1.10 13.43 19.41
CA CYS A 114 2.01 12.41 18.90
C CYS A 114 2.74 11.65 20.02
N LYS A 115 3.30 12.38 21.00
CA LYS A 115 4.18 11.82 22.01
C LYS A 115 3.41 11.19 23.18
N ASP A 116 2.49 11.96 23.74
CA ASP A 116 1.88 11.62 25.03
C ASP A 116 0.68 10.69 24.88
N TYR A 117 0.09 10.58 23.67
CA TYR A 117 -1.03 9.69 23.40
C TYR A 117 -0.64 8.55 22.45
N PHE A 118 -0.28 8.85 21.20
CA PHE A 118 -0.10 7.81 20.18
C PHE A 118 1.19 6.98 20.37
N GLN A 119 2.34 7.63 20.60
CA GLN A 119 3.60 6.92 20.88
C GLN A 119 3.52 6.16 22.20
N LEU A 120 2.99 6.80 23.24
CA LEU A 120 2.78 6.14 24.53
C LEU A 120 1.88 4.89 24.39
N ALA A 121 0.79 4.98 23.63
CA ALA A 121 -0.07 3.82 23.37
C ALA A 121 0.69 2.68 22.69
N CYS A 122 1.54 2.99 21.70
CA CYS A 122 2.37 1.98 21.02
C CYS A 122 3.40 1.35 21.97
N GLU A 123 4.08 2.13 22.80
CA GLU A 123 5.07 1.63 23.77
C GLU A 123 4.44 0.70 24.81
N ILE A 124 3.23 1.01 25.27
CA ILE A 124 2.49 0.18 26.22
C ILE A 124 2.04 -1.12 25.54
N CYS A 125 1.53 -1.04 24.31
CA CYS A 125 1.18 -2.19 23.49
C CYS A 125 2.39 -3.13 23.27
N GLU A 126 3.58 -2.58 22.97
CA GLU A 126 4.81 -3.36 22.78
C GLU A 126 5.26 -4.07 24.05
N LYS A 127 5.18 -3.42 25.22
CA LYS A 127 5.52 -4.04 26.51
C LYS A 127 4.54 -5.15 26.87
N SER A 128 3.25 -4.94 26.62
CA SER A 128 2.18 -5.89 26.93
C SER A 128 2.09 -7.07 25.95
N PHE A 129 2.75 -6.99 24.78
CA PHE A 129 2.85 -8.09 23.81
C PHE A 129 3.47 -9.37 24.41
N SER A 130 4.34 -9.22 25.42
CA SER A 130 4.93 -10.35 26.14
C SER A 130 3.93 -11.14 27.01
N ASN A 131 2.79 -10.54 27.36
CA ASN A 131 1.89 -10.98 28.43
C ASN A 131 0.40 -11.03 28.02
N HIS A 132 0.05 -11.35 26.76
CA HIS A 132 -1.33 -11.62 26.28
C HIS A 132 -2.11 -10.49 25.56
N SER A 133 -1.49 -9.40 25.08
CA SER A 133 -2.21 -8.43 24.22
C SER A 133 -2.60 -9.03 22.87
N SER A 134 -3.82 -8.70 22.39
CA SER A 134 -4.26 -9.15 21.07
C SER A 134 -3.44 -8.47 19.97
N PRO A 135 -3.04 -9.18 18.90
CA PRO A 135 -2.31 -8.57 17.79
C PRO A 135 -3.14 -7.45 17.11
N GLU A 136 -4.46 -7.43 17.30
CA GLU A 136 -5.36 -6.46 16.68
C GLU A 136 -5.31 -5.09 17.33
N GLU A 137 -5.23 -5.02 18.65
CA GLU A 137 -5.06 -3.76 19.37
C GLU A 137 -3.72 -3.11 19.04
N ILE A 138 -2.67 -3.92 18.93
CA ILE A 138 -1.32 -3.45 18.58
C ILE A 138 -1.28 -2.96 17.13
N ALA A 139 -1.84 -3.73 16.20
CA ALA A 139 -1.94 -3.32 14.80
C ALA A 139 -2.75 -2.03 14.68
N LYS A 140 -3.87 -1.90 15.40
CA LYS A 140 -4.67 -0.67 15.43
C LYS A 140 -3.86 0.52 15.96
N ALA A 141 -3.10 0.36 17.04
CA ALA A 141 -2.26 1.42 17.59
C ALA A 141 -1.24 1.95 16.57
N TYR A 142 -0.54 1.04 15.89
CA TYR A 142 0.41 1.43 14.85
C TYR A 142 -0.27 2.10 13.65
N ILE A 143 -1.40 1.58 13.20
CA ILE A 143 -2.13 2.17 12.06
C ILE A 143 -2.64 3.57 12.41
N THR A 144 -3.26 3.78 13.58
CA THR A 144 -3.72 5.11 14.02
C THR A 144 -2.55 6.10 14.10
N LEU A 145 -1.40 5.70 14.67
CA LEU A 145 -0.21 6.55 14.69
C LEU A 145 0.31 6.86 13.28
N ALA A 146 0.26 5.87 12.38
CA ALA A 146 0.70 6.04 10.99
C ALA A 146 -0.21 7.01 10.22
N GLU A 147 -1.54 6.89 10.36
CA GLU A 147 -2.52 7.79 9.76
C GLU A 147 -2.38 9.22 10.26
N PHE A 148 -2.15 9.40 11.57
CA PHE A 148 -1.86 10.71 12.14
C PHE A 148 -0.59 11.30 11.52
N ALA A 149 0.51 10.55 11.51
CA ALA A 149 1.78 10.99 10.95
C ALA A 149 1.67 11.32 9.45
N ASP A 150 0.90 10.53 8.71
CA ASP A 150 0.64 10.73 7.29
C ASP A 150 -0.19 11.99 7.03
N THR A 151 -1.20 12.26 7.86
CA THR A 151 -1.98 13.50 7.77
C THR A 151 -1.12 14.72 8.04
N GLN A 152 -0.22 14.67 9.03
CA GLN A 152 0.75 15.75 9.29
C GLN A 152 1.73 15.92 8.12
N PHE A 153 2.22 14.82 7.56
CA PHE A 153 3.07 14.83 6.38
C PHE A 153 2.38 15.51 5.18
N GLN A 154 1.12 15.17 4.91
CA GLN A 154 0.35 15.77 3.81
C GLN A 154 0.14 17.28 4.03
N LYS A 155 -0.23 17.70 5.24
CA LYS A 155 -0.37 19.13 5.58
C LYS A 155 0.94 19.90 5.39
N LEU A 156 2.07 19.35 5.86
CA LEU A 156 3.38 19.97 5.68
C LEU A 156 3.81 20.00 4.20
N ARG A 157 3.49 18.95 3.45
CA ARG A 157 3.75 18.89 2.00
C ARG A 157 2.99 19.97 1.25
N GLU A 158 1.70 20.14 1.54
CA GLU A 158 0.87 21.20 0.97
C GLU A 158 1.40 22.58 1.35
N HIS A 159 1.79 22.76 2.61
CA HIS A 159 2.41 24.01 3.07
C HIS A 159 3.70 24.35 2.30
N ILE A 160 4.59 23.36 2.13
CA ILE A 160 5.87 23.52 1.39
C ILE A 160 5.62 23.78 -0.11
N GLN A 161 4.57 23.19 -0.69
CA GLN A 161 4.17 23.42 -2.09
C GLN A 161 3.44 24.76 -2.27
N GLY A 162 2.93 25.35 -1.19
CA GLY A 162 2.23 26.62 -1.19
C GLY A 162 3.09 27.78 -1.69
N GLU A 163 2.42 28.77 -2.28
CA GLU A 163 3.07 29.94 -2.86
C GLU A 163 3.87 30.73 -1.82
N LEU A 164 3.29 30.96 -0.65
CA LEU A 164 3.93 31.70 0.46
C LEU A 164 5.25 31.07 0.89
N PHE A 165 5.33 29.75 1.04
CA PHE A 165 6.55 29.07 1.45
C PHE A 165 7.62 29.14 0.33
N ARG A 166 7.19 28.97 -0.92
CA ARG A 166 8.09 29.08 -2.08
C ARG A 166 8.63 30.50 -2.26
N GLU A 167 7.81 31.52 -1.99
CA GLU A 167 8.25 32.91 -1.98
C GLU A 167 9.23 33.18 -0.85
N LYS A 168 8.94 32.70 0.37
CA LYS A 168 9.87 32.79 1.51
C LYS A 168 11.22 32.17 1.18
N ALA A 169 11.24 30.99 0.55
CA ALA A 169 12.47 30.34 0.10
C ALA A 169 13.23 31.16 -0.98
N LYS A 170 12.51 31.78 -1.93
CA LYS A 170 13.12 32.68 -2.93
C LYS A 170 13.69 33.94 -2.30
N LEU A 171 12.99 34.52 -1.32
CA LEU A 171 13.46 35.69 -0.57
C LEU A 171 14.72 35.35 0.22
N LEU A 172 14.77 34.18 0.85
CA LEU A 172 15.98 33.68 1.51
C LEU A 172 17.17 33.64 0.54
N GLN A 173 16.99 33.06 -0.65
CA GLN A 173 18.04 33.00 -1.67
C GLN A 173 18.51 34.39 -2.15
N ARG A 174 17.60 35.36 -2.26
CA ARG A 174 17.96 36.76 -2.59
C ARG A 174 18.74 37.42 -1.46
N SER A 175 18.28 37.27 -0.22
CA SER A 175 18.93 37.84 0.95
C SER A 175 20.34 37.29 1.17
N GLU A 176 20.61 36.03 0.79
CA GLU A 176 21.97 35.46 0.77
C GLU A 176 22.89 36.26 -0.15
N GLY A 177 22.43 36.58 -1.36
CA GLY A 177 23.18 37.40 -2.32
C GLY A 177 23.39 38.85 -1.83
N ASP A 178 22.41 39.42 -1.13
CA ASP A 178 22.51 40.77 -0.59
C ASP A 178 23.45 40.85 0.62
N ILE A 179 23.49 39.82 1.47
CA ILE A 179 24.51 39.69 2.52
C ILE A 179 25.91 39.69 1.91
N VAL A 180 26.15 38.90 0.85
CA VAL A 180 27.46 38.83 0.19
C VAL A 180 27.87 40.19 -0.39
N LYS A 181 26.95 40.95 -0.99
CA LYS A 181 27.24 42.30 -1.51
C LYS A 181 27.56 43.29 -0.39
N LEU A 182 26.79 43.27 0.69
CA LEU A 182 26.95 44.19 1.82
C LEU A 182 28.23 43.90 2.62
N GLN A 183 28.71 42.66 2.64
CA GLN A 183 30.01 42.29 3.25
C GLN A 183 31.20 43.00 2.59
N GLY A 184 31.08 43.40 1.32
CA GLY A 184 32.14 44.13 0.59
C GLY A 184 32.16 45.65 0.85
N THR A 185 31.21 46.19 1.62
CA THR A 185 31.06 47.65 1.83
C THR A 185 31.61 48.05 3.20
N ASN A 186 32.35 49.17 3.29
CA ASN A 186 33.10 49.55 4.49
C ASN A 186 32.42 50.63 5.37
N ASP A 187 31.12 50.83 5.21
CA ASP A 187 30.31 51.84 5.92
C ASP A 187 29.84 51.32 7.30
N PRO A 188 30.02 52.09 8.41
CA PRO A 188 29.55 51.72 9.74
C PRO A 188 28.04 51.45 9.86
N ASP A 189 27.18 52.15 9.13
CA ASP A 189 25.72 51.90 9.16
C ASP A 189 25.33 50.67 8.35
N ALA A 190 26.08 50.38 7.28
CA ALA A 190 25.97 49.13 6.54
C ALA A 190 26.33 47.91 7.42
N ARG A 191 27.32 48.02 8.31
CA ARG A 191 27.70 46.93 9.24
C ARG A 191 26.61 46.58 10.23
N LYS A 192 25.91 47.57 10.80
CA LYS A 192 24.76 47.33 11.70
C LYS A 192 23.61 46.64 10.97
N THR A 193 23.29 47.12 9.77
CA THR A 193 22.25 46.55 8.91
C THR A 193 22.57 45.11 8.52
N LEU A 194 23.84 44.84 8.19
CA LEU A 194 24.34 43.51 7.87
C LEU A 194 24.20 42.54 9.06
N ALA A 195 24.51 42.99 10.27
CA ALA A 195 24.36 42.14 11.47
C ALA A 195 22.89 41.73 11.70
N ILE A 196 21.95 42.65 11.48
CA ILE A 196 20.51 42.37 11.58
C ILE A 196 20.07 41.41 10.48
N LEU A 197 20.48 41.67 9.23
CA LEU A 197 20.12 40.84 8.07
C LEU A 197 20.67 39.42 8.20
N CYS A 198 21.92 39.25 8.64
CA CYS A 198 22.51 37.94 8.90
C CYS A 198 21.75 37.17 9.99
N LYS A 199 21.30 37.86 11.05
CA LYS A 199 20.49 37.22 12.10
C LYS A 199 19.15 36.76 11.55
N GLN A 200 18.46 37.60 10.78
CA GLN A 200 17.17 37.28 10.17
C GLN A 200 17.32 36.11 9.19
N PHE A 201 18.32 36.18 8.31
CA PHE A 201 18.65 35.11 7.36
C PHE A 201 18.90 33.77 8.07
N ARG A 202 19.65 33.77 9.17
CA ARG A 202 19.91 32.55 9.94
C ARG A 202 18.62 31.97 10.50
N MET A 203 17.76 32.79 11.10
CA MET A 203 16.47 32.33 11.65
C MET A 203 15.55 31.78 10.56
N ASP A 204 15.43 32.48 9.43
CA ASP A 204 14.60 32.04 8.31
C ASP A 204 15.13 30.74 7.67
N LYS A 205 16.45 30.60 7.58
CA LYS A 205 17.10 29.36 7.12
C LYS A 205 16.85 28.21 8.07
N GLU A 206 16.99 28.43 9.37
CA GLU A 206 16.72 27.42 10.42
C GLU A 206 15.25 26.98 10.39
N GLU A 207 14.30 27.91 10.20
CA GLU A 207 12.86 27.60 10.12
C GLU A 207 12.50 26.76 8.87
N ILE A 208 13.05 27.12 7.70
CA ILE A 208 12.85 26.35 6.47
C ILE A 208 13.45 24.94 6.62
N GLN A 209 14.66 24.84 7.18
CA GLN A 209 15.30 23.55 7.44
C GLN A 209 14.49 22.71 8.45
N HIS A 210 14.01 23.33 9.52
CA HIS A 210 13.15 22.67 10.52
C HIS A 210 11.89 22.09 9.86
N THR A 211 11.20 22.88 9.04
CA THR A 211 9.98 22.46 8.33
C THR A 211 10.25 21.25 7.41
N HIS A 212 11.37 21.26 6.68
CA HIS A 212 11.77 20.12 5.85
C HIS A 212 12.10 18.88 6.68
N ASN A 213 12.84 19.04 7.79
CA ASN A 213 13.20 17.96 8.69
C ASN A 213 11.97 17.34 9.37
N GLU A 214 11.00 18.16 9.78
CA GLU A 214 9.73 17.69 10.33
C GLU A 214 8.94 16.90 9.30
N LYS A 215 8.83 17.40 8.06
CA LYS A 215 8.17 16.68 6.97
C LYS A 215 8.80 15.30 6.77
N ASP A 216 10.13 15.22 6.69
CA ASP A 216 10.83 13.93 6.49
C ASP A 216 10.70 13.01 7.72
N ARG A 217 10.65 13.56 8.94
CA ARG A 217 10.40 12.80 10.18
C ARG A 217 9.02 12.17 10.19
N TYR A 218 7.97 12.94 9.87
CA TYR A 218 6.60 12.43 9.80
C TYR A 218 6.44 11.37 8.71
N GLN A 219 7.10 11.55 7.56
CA GLN A 219 7.08 10.55 6.49
C GLN A 219 7.70 9.22 6.93
N LEU A 220 8.86 9.25 7.59
CA LEU A 220 9.53 8.05 8.10
C LEU A 220 8.70 7.38 9.20
N MET A 221 8.11 8.17 10.09
CA MET A 221 7.25 7.68 11.17
C MET A 221 5.97 7.03 10.63
N ALA A 222 5.32 7.63 9.63
CA ALA A 222 4.16 7.04 8.97
C ALA A 222 4.54 5.71 8.31
N LEU A 223 5.66 5.67 7.59
CA LEU A 223 6.12 4.47 6.92
C LEU A 223 6.42 3.33 7.91
N ASP A 224 7.25 3.56 8.93
CA ASP A 224 7.63 2.51 9.90
C ASP A 224 6.40 1.92 10.62
N ASN A 225 5.46 2.77 11.03
CA ASN A 225 4.25 2.30 11.72
C ASN A 225 3.27 1.58 10.79
N TYR A 226 3.08 2.03 9.55
CA TYR A 226 2.29 1.27 8.57
C TYR A 226 2.91 -0.12 8.32
N LEU A 227 4.24 -0.20 8.17
CA LEU A 227 4.92 -1.48 7.95
C LEU A 227 4.77 -2.42 9.16
N LYS A 228 4.85 -1.89 10.39
CA LYS A 228 4.60 -2.65 11.63
C LYS A 228 3.16 -3.16 11.70
N GLY A 229 2.17 -2.30 11.43
CA GLY A 229 0.75 -2.67 11.42
C GLY A 229 0.43 -3.73 10.35
N LEU A 230 0.98 -3.59 9.15
CA LEU A 230 0.86 -4.55 8.05
C LEU A 230 1.51 -5.90 8.38
N GLY A 231 2.58 -5.93 9.17
CA GLY A 231 3.23 -7.18 9.56
C GLY A 231 2.39 -8.06 10.48
N LEU A 232 1.46 -7.46 11.25
CA LEU A 232 0.71 -8.16 12.30
C LEU A 232 -0.61 -8.75 11.80
N ILE A 233 -1.38 -8.02 10.99
CA ILE A 233 -2.76 -8.40 10.61
C ILE A 233 -3.08 -8.09 9.14
N ASN A 234 -4.01 -8.85 8.57
CA ASN A 234 -4.44 -8.76 7.17
C ASN A 234 -5.63 -7.80 6.91
N LYS A 235 -6.37 -7.42 7.96
CA LYS A 235 -7.45 -6.41 7.91
C LYS A 235 -7.01 -5.09 7.28
N TYR A 236 -5.74 -4.72 7.45
CA TYR A 236 -5.16 -3.45 7.02
C TYR A 236 -4.35 -3.56 5.71
N ASP A 237 -4.51 -4.63 4.93
CA ASP A 237 -3.70 -4.87 3.73
C ASP A 237 -3.80 -3.75 2.66
N LEU A 238 -4.91 -3.03 2.61
CA LEU A 238 -5.09 -1.90 1.67
C LEU A 238 -4.13 -0.73 1.94
N PHE A 239 -3.58 -0.61 3.15
CA PHE A 239 -2.59 0.43 3.45
C PHE A 239 -1.26 0.21 2.71
N ILE A 240 -1.04 -0.95 2.09
CA ILE A 240 0.15 -1.19 1.24
C ILE A 240 0.24 -0.19 0.08
N PHE A 241 -0.90 0.24 -0.47
CA PHE A 241 -0.94 1.28 -1.51
C PHE A 241 -0.36 2.59 -0.99
N ARG A 242 -0.70 2.96 0.24
CA ARG A 242 -0.21 4.19 0.87
C ARG A 242 1.27 4.09 1.23
N VAL A 243 1.70 2.95 1.78
CA VAL A 243 3.11 2.65 2.06
C VAL A 243 3.99 2.82 0.83
N ILE A 244 3.59 2.24 -0.29
CA ILE A 244 4.35 2.33 -1.54
C ILE A 244 4.32 3.75 -2.10
N ALA A 245 3.21 4.47 -1.98
CA ALA A 245 3.15 5.87 -2.37
C ALA A 245 4.15 6.72 -1.55
N LEU A 246 4.17 6.57 -0.22
CA LEU A 246 5.09 7.29 0.67
C LEU A 246 6.55 6.95 0.39
N TRP A 247 6.86 5.67 0.16
CA TRP A 247 8.21 5.21 -0.14
C TRP A 247 8.71 5.69 -1.50
N LEU A 248 7.90 5.57 -2.56
CA LEU A 248 8.27 6.01 -3.91
C LEU A 248 8.38 7.52 -4.01
N GLU A 249 7.49 8.27 -3.34
CA GLU A 249 7.55 9.73 -3.29
C GLU A 249 8.88 10.21 -2.68
N ALA A 250 9.36 9.55 -1.62
CA ALA A 250 10.66 9.83 -1.03
C ALA A 250 11.83 9.59 -1.99
N SER A 251 11.72 8.60 -2.88
CA SER A 251 12.79 8.26 -3.84
C SER A 251 12.92 9.29 -4.97
N THR A 252 11.85 10.01 -5.28
CA THR A 252 11.80 11.00 -6.38
C THR A 252 12.14 12.44 -5.97
N GLY A 253 12.22 12.72 -4.67
CA GLY A 253 12.44 14.08 -4.17
C GLY A 253 13.91 14.53 -4.31
N ASN A 254 14.21 15.33 -5.33
CA ASN A 254 15.53 15.95 -5.55
C ASN A 254 15.89 17.05 -4.51
N GLN A 255 15.05 17.31 -3.52
CA GLN A 255 15.27 18.32 -2.48
C GLN A 255 15.26 17.63 -1.12
N ARG A 256 16.42 17.16 -0.68
CA ARG A 256 16.60 16.74 0.71
C ARG A 256 17.92 17.20 1.29
N VAL A 257 17.80 17.76 2.49
CA VAL A 257 18.85 17.93 3.48
C VAL A 257 18.81 16.68 4.35
N ASP A 258 19.90 15.92 4.36
CA ASP A 258 20.35 14.92 5.36
C ASP A 258 19.52 13.65 5.72
N VAL A 259 18.20 13.57 5.48
CA VAL A 259 17.43 12.33 5.77
C VAL A 259 17.32 11.47 4.51
N GLY A 260 18.46 10.88 4.13
CA GLY A 260 18.64 10.19 2.86
C GLY A 260 17.69 8.99 2.62
N PRO A 261 17.45 8.61 1.35
CA PRO A 261 16.68 7.42 0.94
C PRO A 261 17.10 6.15 1.71
N SER A 262 18.34 6.10 2.17
CA SER A 262 18.91 5.10 3.09
C SER A 262 18.00 4.74 4.28
N LYS A 263 17.42 5.70 5.01
CA LYS A 263 16.65 5.36 6.23
C LYS A 263 15.29 4.72 5.91
N LEU A 264 14.60 5.19 4.87
CA LEU A 264 13.34 4.60 4.44
C LEU A 264 13.56 3.24 3.75
N ASP A 265 14.61 3.13 2.95
CA ASP A 265 15.01 1.85 2.34
C ASP A 265 15.42 0.84 3.44
N THR A 266 16.02 1.30 4.53
CA THR A 266 16.33 0.47 5.70
C THR A 266 15.06 0.06 6.45
N ALA A 267 14.08 0.95 6.61
CA ALA A 267 12.80 0.62 7.23
C ALA A 267 12.02 -0.43 6.41
N MET A 268 12.00 -0.27 5.08
CA MET A 268 11.40 -1.25 4.17
C MET A 268 12.13 -2.60 4.19
N LYS A 269 13.46 -2.62 4.32
CA LYS A 269 14.25 -3.86 4.39
C LYS A 269 14.16 -4.55 5.75
N SER A 270 14.04 -3.79 6.83
CA SER A 270 14.08 -4.34 8.20
C SER A 270 12.79 -5.05 8.59
N LYS A 271 11.67 -4.72 7.92
CA LYS A 271 10.37 -5.34 8.15
C LYS A 271 10.15 -6.42 7.09
N ASP A 272 10.21 -7.69 7.51
CA ASP A 272 9.92 -8.82 6.63
C ASP A 272 8.42 -8.89 6.33
N ILE A 273 7.99 -8.15 5.33
CA ILE A 273 6.59 -8.14 4.90
C ILE A 273 6.34 -9.37 4.01
N PRO A 274 5.24 -10.10 4.25
CA PRO A 274 4.84 -11.21 3.39
C PRO A 274 4.63 -10.76 1.94
N SER A 275 5.10 -11.55 0.98
CA SER A 275 5.07 -11.15 -0.43
C SER A 275 3.65 -10.98 -0.99
N TYR A 276 2.66 -11.72 -0.46
CA TYR A 276 1.26 -11.63 -0.90
C TYR A 276 0.67 -10.22 -0.77
N LYS A 277 1.15 -9.42 0.19
CA LYS A 277 0.68 -8.05 0.40
C LYS A 277 1.12 -7.11 -0.73
N TYR A 278 2.21 -7.43 -1.43
CA TYR A 278 2.68 -6.66 -2.57
C TYR A 278 1.96 -7.00 -3.89
N ILE A 279 1.17 -8.06 -3.93
CA ILE A 279 0.48 -8.50 -5.16
C ILE A 279 -0.47 -7.45 -5.74
N PRO A 280 -1.34 -6.79 -4.95
CA PRO A 280 -2.23 -5.73 -5.44
C PRO A 280 -1.50 -4.52 -6.07
N VAL A 281 -0.25 -4.32 -5.70
CA VAL A 281 0.58 -3.14 -6.04
C VAL A 281 1.66 -3.45 -7.08
N LEU A 282 1.74 -4.69 -7.58
CA LEU A 282 2.73 -5.11 -8.58
C LEU A 282 2.76 -4.25 -9.84
N HIS A 283 1.59 -3.82 -10.33
CA HIS A 283 1.53 -2.95 -11.51
C HIS A 283 2.16 -1.57 -11.26
N GLN A 284 1.97 -1.00 -10.06
CA GLN A 284 2.55 0.28 -9.67
C GLN A 284 4.06 0.15 -9.46
N LEU A 285 4.50 -0.93 -8.82
CA LEU A 285 5.91 -1.23 -8.58
C LEU A 285 6.67 -1.47 -9.90
N SER A 286 6.14 -2.33 -10.77
CA SER A 286 6.77 -2.65 -12.06
C SER A 286 6.84 -1.45 -13.01
N GLY A 287 5.89 -0.51 -12.92
CA GLY A 287 5.92 0.74 -13.68
C GLY A 287 7.06 1.70 -13.28
N ARG A 288 7.69 1.51 -12.12
CA ARG A 288 8.82 2.33 -11.61
C ARG A 288 10.19 1.68 -11.81
N LEU A 289 10.25 0.53 -12.48
CA LEU A 289 11.51 -0.09 -12.87
C LEU A 289 12.32 0.88 -13.74
N GLY A 290 13.60 1.06 -13.39
CA GLY A 290 14.55 1.90 -14.15
C GLY A 290 14.42 3.41 -13.95
N THR A 291 13.54 3.90 -13.08
CA THR A 291 13.35 5.36 -12.83
C THR A 291 13.85 5.86 -11.48
N ASN A 292 14.22 4.96 -10.57
CA ASN A 292 14.51 5.29 -9.17
C ASN A 292 16.03 5.39 -8.92
N SER A 293 16.40 5.93 -7.75
CA SER A 293 17.79 5.92 -7.28
C SER A 293 18.35 4.49 -7.21
N VAL A 294 19.68 4.33 -7.30
CA VAL A 294 20.34 3.00 -7.31
C VAL A 294 19.94 2.14 -6.09
N ALA A 295 19.88 2.73 -4.90
CA ALA A 295 19.52 2.02 -3.66
C ALA A 295 18.05 1.57 -3.65
N THR A 296 17.13 2.47 -4.03
CA THR A 296 15.70 2.17 -4.11
C THR A 296 15.42 1.15 -5.22
N ALA A 297 16.12 1.23 -6.35
CA ALA A 297 16.01 0.28 -7.45
C ALA A 297 16.44 -1.13 -7.02
N ALA A 298 17.53 -1.27 -6.25
CA ALA A 298 17.97 -2.56 -5.73
C ALA A 298 16.94 -3.19 -4.76
N LEU A 299 16.30 -2.36 -3.93
CA LEU A 299 15.23 -2.82 -3.04
C LEU A 299 13.98 -3.23 -3.82
N LEU A 300 13.56 -2.42 -4.80
CA LEU A 300 12.45 -2.74 -5.70
C LEU A 300 12.69 -4.08 -6.41
N ASP A 301 13.89 -4.28 -6.96
CA ASP A 301 14.31 -5.54 -7.57
C ASP A 301 14.20 -6.71 -6.58
N SER A 302 14.65 -6.54 -5.33
CA SER A 302 14.55 -7.61 -4.33
C SER A 302 13.10 -7.97 -3.97
N ILE A 303 12.22 -6.97 -3.87
CA ILE A 303 10.79 -7.19 -3.55
C ILE A 303 10.12 -7.92 -4.71
N LEU A 304 10.37 -7.49 -5.96
CA LEU A 304 9.81 -8.14 -7.15
C LEU A 304 10.33 -9.56 -7.33
N ILE A 305 11.62 -9.80 -7.05
CA ILE A 305 12.19 -11.15 -7.06
C ILE A 305 11.53 -12.03 -5.97
N LYS A 306 11.34 -11.52 -4.75
CA LYS A 306 10.63 -12.25 -3.69
C LYS A 306 9.20 -12.62 -4.12
N CYS A 307 8.45 -11.65 -4.65
CA CYS A 307 7.09 -11.87 -5.17
C CYS A 307 7.08 -12.87 -6.33
N ALA A 308 8.07 -12.84 -7.22
CA ALA A 308 8.14 -13.78 -8.33
C ALA A 308 8.42 -15.22 -7.89
N LYS A 309 9.18 -15.42 -6.81
CA LYS A 309 9.44 -16.76 -6.25
C LYS A 309 8.23 -17.34 -5.53
N GLU A 310 7.57 -16.53 -4.70
CA GLU A 310 6.45 -16.99 -3.86
C GLU A 310 5.11 -16.96 -4.61
N HIS A 311 4.95 -16.05 -5.57
CA HIS A 311 3.71 -15.84 -6.35
C HIS A 311 4.02 -15.66 -7.84
N PRO A 312 4.52 -16.72 -8.51
CA PRO A 312 4.98 -16.63 -9.89
C PRO A 312 3.84 -16.33 -10.87
N HIS A 313 2.66 -16.91 -10.66
CA HIS A 313 1.54 -16.80 -11.58
C HIS A 313 0.94 -15.39 -11.66
N GLN A 314 1.07 -14.59 -10.59
CA GLN A 314 0.64 -13.19 -10.55
C GLN A 314 1.78 -12.26 -10.99
N THR A 315 3.01 -12.55 -10.58
CA THR A 315 4.14 -11.63 -10.78
C THR A 315 4.76 -11.74 -12.18
N LEU A 316 4.93 -12.95 -12.72
CA LEU A 316 5.57 -13.16 -14.04
C LEU A 316 4.80 -12.48 -15.19
N PRO A 317 3.45 -12.56 -15.29
CA PRO A 317 2.70 -11.84 -16.31
C PRO A 317 2.96 -10.33 -16.29
N VAL A 318 3.05 -9.75 -15.09
CA VAL A 318 3.29 -8.31 -14.90
C VAL A 318 4.71 -7.95 -15.36
N LEU A 319 5.73 -8.69 -14.93
CA LEU A 319 7.11 -8.46 -15.35
C LEU A 319 7.30 -8.65 -16.87
N LEU A 320 6.70 -9.70 -17.45
CA LEU A 320 6.74 -9.97 -18.88
C LEU A 320 6.07 -8.86 -19.69
N SER A 321 4.95 -8.31 -19.20
CA SER A 321 4.30 -7.16 -19.84
C SER A 321 5.22 -5.94 -19.93
N GLN A 322 6.04 -5.69 -18.90
CA GLN A 322 7.01 -4.59 -18.91
C GLN A 322 8.22 -4.90 -19.80
N ALA A 323 8.72 -6.14 -19.80
CA ALA A 323 9.88 -6.54 -20.61
C ALA A 323 9.59 -6.61 -22.12
N LEU A 324 8.34 -6.86 -22.49
CA LEU A 324 7.88 -7.01 -23.87
C LEU A 324 7.17 -5.78 -24.44
N LEU A 325 7.07 -4.69 -23.67
CA LEU A 325 6.34 -3.45 -24.02
C LEU A 325 6.73 -2.81 -25.36
N HIS A 326 7.94 -3.07 -25.87
CA HIS A 326 8.42 -2.50 -27.14
C HIS A 326 8.70 -3.54 -28.23
N LYS A 327 8.34 -4.81 -27.99
CA LYS A 327 8.59 -5.88 -28.95
C LYS A 327 7.83 -5.67 -30.28
N ASP A 328 6.71 -4.97 -30.22
CA ASP A 328 5.91 -4.58 -31.39
C ASP A 328 6.68 -3.67 -32.37
N LYS A 329 7.59 -2.81 -31.86
CA LYS A 329 8.42 -1.92 -32.69
C LYS A 329 9.46 -2.71 -33.49
N GLU A 330 9.94 -3.83 -32.95
CA GLU A 330 10.86 -4.75 -33.66
C GLU A 330 10.13 -5.48 -34.81
N LEU A 331 8.85 -5.80 -34.64
CA LEU A 331 8.05 -6.55 -35.61
C LEU A 331 7.47 -5.70 -36.77
N THR A 332 7.43 -4.37 -36.62
CA THR A 332 6.72 -3.47 -37.56
C THR A 332 7.63 -2.60 -38.43
N THR A 333 8.96 -2.67 -38.26
CA THR A 333 10.01 -2.08 -39.11
C THR A 333 9.61 -0.81 -39.88
N LYS A 334 9.48 0.32 -39.17
CA LYS A 334 9.66 1.71 -39.65
C LYS A 334 9.35 2.69 -38.52
N ALA A 335 10.31 3.02 -37.65
CA ALA A 335 10.23 4.27 -36.86
C ALA A 335 11.58 4.67 -36.24
N ASN A 336 11.83 5.98 -36.31
CA ASN A 336 12.98 6.72 -35.78
C ASN A 336 13.27 6.44 -34.28
N PRO A 337 14.55 6.48 -33.87
CA PRO A 337 15.02 6.22 -32.51
C PRO A 337 14.82 7.40 -31.54
N ARG A 338 13.66 8.09 -31.58
CA ARG A 338 13.46 9.36 -30.83
C ARG A 338 12.36 9.34 -29.78
N THR A 339 11.93 8.18 -29.28
CA THR A 339 11.01 8.12 -28.13
C THR A 339 11.59 7.33 -26.95
N SER A 340 12.05 8.12 -25.97
CA SER A 340 12.17 7.90 -24.52
C SER A 340 13.20 6.91 -23.95
N ASP A 341 14.39 7.41 -23.61
CA ASP A 341 15.41 6.74 -22.78
C ASP A 341 14.84 6.10 -21.48
N SER A 342 13.82 6.73 -20.88
CA SER A 342 13.20 6.25 -19.64
C SER A 342 12.42 4.93 -19.83
N SER A 343 11.72 4.74 -20.95
CA SER A 343 11.00 3.49 -21.21
C SER A 343 11.97 2.36 -21.58
N GLU A 344 13.08 2.70 -22.23
CA GLU A 344 14.14 1.75 -22.54
C GLU A 344 14.85 1.24 -21.27
N ASN A 345 15.12 2.12 -20.30
CA ASN A 345 15.66 1.73 -19.00
C ASN A 345 14.72 0.79 -18.23
N ARG A 346 13.40 1.05 -18.28
CA ARG A 346 12.39 0.16 -17.69
C ARG A 346 12.39 -1.23 -18.31
N VAL A 347 12.38 -1.30 -19.64
CA VAL A 347 12.40 -2.56 -20.40
C VAL A 347 13.69 -3.33 -20.10
N LYS A 348 14.86 -2.66 -20.08
CA LYS A 348 16.15 -3.27 -19.73
C LYS A 348 16.14 -3.85 -18.31
N ALA A 349 15.62 -3.09 -17.33
CA ALA A 349 15.51 -3.54 -15.95
C ALA A 349 14.59 -4.77 -15.81
N ALA A 350 13.41 -4.74 -16.44
CA ALA A 350 12.48 -5.86 -16.44
C ALA A 350 13.06 -7.13 -17.11
N ARG A 351 13.75 -6.98 -18.25
CA ARG A 351 14.45 -8.09 -18.92
C ARG A 351 15.54 -8.67 -18.02
N SER A 352 16.34 -7.82 -17.36
CA SER A 352 17.37 -8.26 -16.41
C SER A 352 16.79 -9.08 -15.26
N LEU A 353 15.63 -8.67 -14.72
CA LEU A 353 14.92 -9.42 -13.67
C LEU A 353 14.45 -10.79 -14.15
N ILE A 354 13.83 -10.87 -15.32
CA ILE A 354 13.38 -12.15 -15.89
C ILE A 354 14.57 -13.08 -16.15
N GLU A 355 15.68 -12.55 -16.68
CA GLU A 355 16.91 -13.33 -16.88
C GLU A 355 17.54 -13.79 -15.57
N LYS A 356 17.39 -13.04 -14.47
CA LYS A 356 17.78 -13.52 -13.13
C LYS A 356 16.88 -14.69 -12.69
N LEU A 357 15.57 -14.58 -12.85
CA LEU A 357 14.60 -15.63 -12.47
C LEU A 357 14.79 -16.92 -13.27
N LYS A 358 15.07 -16.82 -14.58
CA LYS A 358 15.40 -17.98 -15.42
C LYS A 358 16.68 -18.69 -14.98
N ARG A 359 17.68 -17.95 -14.50
CA ARG A 359 18.98 -18.48 -14.05
C ARG A 359 18.96 -19.02 -12.63
N GLU A 360 17.86 -18.85 -11.90
CA GLU A 360 17.72 -19.24 -10.51
C GLU A 360 17.58 -20.76 -10.36
N LYS A 361 18.73 -21.46 -10.44
CA LYS A 361 18.92 -22.93 -10.48
C LYS A 361 18.17 -23.61 -11.64
N LYS A 362 18.93 -24.05 -12.64
CA LYS A 362 18.41 -24.88 -13.75
C LYS A 362 17.70 -26.11 -13.18
N GLY A 363 16.41 -26.28 -13.51
CA GLY A 363 15.57 -27.40 -13.04
C GLY A 363 14.54 -27.02 -11.96
N ASN A 364 14.56 -25.79 -11.42
CA ASN A 364 13.50 -25.31 -10.54
C ASN A 364 12.20 -25.05 -11.33
N GLU A 365 11.04 -25.36 -10.73
CA GLU A 365 9.71 -25.16 -11.33
C GLU A 365 9.50 -23.71 -11.80
N LEU A 366 10.02 -22.75 -11.03
CA LEU A 366 9.99 -21.32 -11.35
C LEU A 366 10.71 -20.98 -12.66
N SER A 367 11.91 -21.54 -12.87
CA SER A 367 12.72 -21.27 -14.08
C SER A 367 12.01 -21.81 -15.32
N THR A 368 11.49 -23.04 -15.22
CA THR A 368 10.69 -23.68 -16.28
C THR A 368 9.44 -22.86 -16.60
N LEU A 369 8.71 -22.42 -15.56
CA LEU A 369 7.51 -21.62 -15.71
C LEU A 369 7.81 -20.26 -16.35
N ALA A 370 8.88 -19.57 -15.94
CA ALA A 370 9.28 -18.29 -16.52
C ALA A 370 9.61 -18.41 -18.02
N VAL A 371 10.33 -19.47 -18.42
CA VAL A 371 10.62 -19.75 -19.85
C VAL A 371 9.34 -20.06 -20.62
N LYS A 372 8.48 -20.93 -20.10
CA LYS A 372 7.20 -21.27 -20.73
C LYS A 372 6.28 -20.05 -20.86
N MET A 373 6.25 -19.19 -19.85
CA MET A 373 5.40 -17.99 -19.84
C MET A 373 5.90 -16.91 -20.78
N GLU A 374 7.21 -16.74 -20.90
CA GLU A 374 7.77 -15.89 -21.94
C GLU A 374 7.50 -16.42 -23.35
N PHE A 375 7.62 -17.73 -23.55
CA PHE A 375 7.28 -18.36 -24.83
C PHE A 375 5.81 -18.13 -25.19
N LEU A 376 4.89 -18.29 -24.23
CA LEU A 376 3.47 -18.00 -24.41
C LEU A 376 3.20 -16.54 -24.76
N TRP A 377 3.79 -15.59 -24.04
CA TRP A 377 3.61 -14.16 -24.34
C TRP A 377 4.13 -13.81 -25.74
N ASN A 378 5.29 -14.34 -26.12
CA ASN A 378 5.85 -14.14 -27.46
C ASN A 378 4.98 -14.74 -28.57
N ALA A 379 4.47 -15.96 -28.37
CA ALA A 379 3.56 -16.60 -29.31
C ALA A 379 2.24 -15.81 -29.45
N LEU A 380 1.69 -15.30 -28.35
CA LEU A 380 0.48 -14.47 -28.36
C LEU A 380 0.71 -13.13 -29.07
N ILE A 381 1.84 -12.46 -28.83
CA ILE A 381 2.20 -11.22 -29.53
C ILE A 381 2.36 -11.48 -31.03
N SER A 382 3.13 -12.50 -31.42
CA SER A 382 3.32 -12.90 -32.82
C SER A 382 1.97 -13.17 -33.51
N PHE A 383 1.10 -13.93 -32.83
CA PHE A 383 -0.24 -14.25 -33.33
C PHE A 383 -1.16 -13.02 -33.40
N ALA A 384 -1.00 -12.05 -32.50
CA ALA A 384 -1.75 -10.79 -32.55
C ALA A 384 -1.49 -10.01 -33.85
N TYR A 385 -0.26 -10.06 -34.38
CA TYR A 385 0.12 -9.42 -35.65
C TYR A 385 -0.10 -10.29 -36.90
N PHE A 386 -0.30 -11.60 -36.75
CA PHE A 386 -0.62 -12.48 -37.86
C PHE A 386 -1.88 -12.01 -38.60
N LYS A 387 -1.81 -11.87 -39.93
CA LYS A 387 -2.97 -11.56 -40.78
C LYS A 387 -3.31 -12.79 -41.63
N PRO A 388 -4.55 -13.30 -41.58
CA PRO A 388 -4.94 -14.41 -42.44
C PRO A 388 -4.84 -14.00 -43.92
N THR A 389 -4.25 -14.87 -44.72
CA THR A 389 -3.95 -14.62 -46.15
C THR A 389 -5.20 -14.66 -47.03
N GLN A 390 -6.27 -15.31 -46.58
CA GLN A 390 -7.50 -15.47 -47.34
C GLN A 390 -8.53 -14.41 -46.94
N LYS A 391 -9.01 -13.64 -47.93
CA LYS A 391 -10.21 -12.79 -47.84
C LYS A 391 -11.48 -13.65 -47.86
N THR A 392 -11.58 -14.64 -46.99
CA THR A 392 -12.82 -15.41 -46.83
C THR A 392 -13.78 -14.64 -45.93
N THR A 393 -15.05 -14.61 -46.30
CA THR A 393 -16.17 -14.08 -45.49
C THR A 393 -16.43 -14.89 -44.23
N GLU A 394 -15.72 -16.01 -44.05
CA GLU A 394 -15.83 -16.89 -42.90
C GLU A 394 -15.19 -16.28 -41.66
N GLN A 395 -15.93 -16.28 -40.55
CA GLN A 395 -15.42 -15.78 -39.27
C GLN A 395 -14.41 -16.74 -38.62
N ARG A 396 -14.27 -17.99 -39.10
CA ARG A 396 -13.42 -19.04 -38.53
C ARG A 396 -12.24 -19.32 -39.45
N HIS A 397 -11.02 -19.25 -38.92
CA HIS A 397 -9.80 -19.49 -39.67
C HIS A 397 -8.93 -20.54 -38.97
N SER A 398 -8.18 -21.31 -39.76
CA SER A 398 -7.18 -22.25 -39.24
C SER A 398 -5.92 -21.51 -38.78
N ILE A 399 -5.37 -21.94 -37.64
CA ILE A 399 -4.07 -21.47 -37.14
C ILE A 399 -2.99 -22.26 -37.89
N PRO A 400 -2.06 -21.60 -38.61
CA PRO A 400 -0.96 -22.29 -39.29
C PRO A 400 -0.12 -23.11 -38.31
N SER A 401 0.35 -24.28 -38.74
CA SER A 401 1.26 -25.14 -37.95
C SER A 401 2.60 -24.47 -37.62
N THR A 402 2.94 -23.40 -38.35
CA THR A 402 4.12 -22.55 -38.10
C THR A 402 3.97 -21.65 -36.88
N GLN A 403 2.76 -21.47 -36.35
CA GLN A 403 2.52 -20.66 -35.17
C GLN A 403 2.90 -21.41 -33.89
N ASP A 404 3.78 -20.81 -33.09
CA ASP A 404 4.24 -21.34 -31.81
C ASP A 404 3.11 -21.56 -30.80
N LEU A 405 1.97 -20.88 -30.97
CA LEU A 405 0.79 -21.02 -30.12
C LEU A 405 0.30 -22.48 -29.98
N LEU A 406 0.45 -23.29 -31.03
CA LEU A 406 0.03 -24.70 -31.02
C LEU A 406 0.99 -25.63 -30.24
N ARG A 407 2.18 -25.14 -29.89
CA ARG A 407 3.21 -25.87 -29.13
C ARG A 407 3.13 -25.63 -27.62
N ILE A 408 2.16 -24.83 -27.17
CA ILE A 408 2.03 -24.42 -25.78
C ILE A 408 1.23 -25.44 -24.99
N GLU A 409 1.83 -25.90 -23.89
CA GLU A 409 1.26 -26.85 -22.95
C GLU A 409 1.76 -26.58 -21.52
N ASP A 410 0.99 -27.05 -20.53
CA ASP A 410 1.30 -27.03 -19.10
C ASP A 410 1.71 -25.65 -18.59
N ILE A 411 0.90 -24.64 -18.92
CA ILE A 411 1.04 -23.28 -18.44
C ILE A 411 -0.32 -22.71 -18.02
N THR A 412 -0.34 -21.88 -16.99
CA THR A 412 -1.56 -21.24 -16.49
C THR A 412 -2.35 -20.52 -17.58
N VAL A 413 -3.66 -20.71 -17.59
CA VAL A 413 -4.56 -20.02 -18.54
C VAL A 413 -4.47 -18.51 -18.30
N PRO A 414 -4.03 -17.68 -19.27
CA PRO A 414 -3.77 -16.25 -19.07
C PRO A 414 -4.99 -15.42 -18.65
N THR A 415 -6.19 -15.88 -18.99
CA THR A 415 -7.45 -15.19 -18.71
C THR A 415 -8.07 -15.55 -17.36
N LEU A 416 -7.53 -16.54 -16.66
CA LEU A 416 -8.03 -16.92 -15.35
C LEU A 416 -7.44 -16.01 -14.27
N ASN A 417 -8.31 -15.48 -13.42
CA ASN A 417 -7.89 -14.80 -12.20
C ASN A 417 -7.47 -15.86 -11.17
N ILE A 418 -6.18 -15.91 -10.86
CA ILE A 418 -5.62 -16.83 -9.87
C ILE A 418 -5.60 -16.09 -8.52
N PRO A 419 -6.43 -16.50 -7.54
CA PRO A 419 -6.46 -15.83 -6.24
C PRO A 419 -5.09 -15.92 -5.57
N THR A 420 -4.67 -14.84 -4.93
CA THR A 420 -3.42 -14.81 -4.18
C THR A 420 -3.51 -15.75 -2.98
N ASN A 421 -2.60 -16.71 -2.88
CA ASN A 421 -2.52 -17.62 -1.73
C ASN A 421 -1.49 -17.10 -0.72
N GLN A 422 -1.88 -16.92 0.55
CA GLN A 422 -0.98 -16.47 1.61
C GLN A 422 0.20 -17.42 1.86
N SER A 423 0.03 -18.73 1.62
CA SER A 423 1.12 -19.71 1.79
C SER A 423 2.11 -19.75 0.61
N GLY A 424 1.81 -19.08 -0.51
CA GLY A 424 2.63 -19.14 -1.72
C GLY A 424 2.59 -20.48 -2.46
N ILE A 425 1.73 -21.41 -2.05
CA ILE A 425 1.61 -22.74 -2.67
C ILE A 425 0.48 -22.72 -3.71
N TYR A 426 0.80 -23.14 -4.94
CA TYR A 426 -0.10 -23.10 -6.10
C TYR A 426 -0.22 -24.48 -6.77
N ASN A 427 -0.74 -25.48 -6.04
CA ASN A 427 -0.83 -26.85 -6.54
C ASN A 427 -2.01 -27.06 -7.53
N ASP A 428 -3.12 -26.35 -7.33
CA ASP A 428 -4.37 -26.57 -8.06
C ASP A 428 -4.61 -25.53 -9.17
N VAL A 429 -3.55 -25.16 -9.89
CA VAL A 429 -3.68 -24.15 -10.94
C VAL A 429 -4.19 -24.78 -12.24
N VAL A 430 -5.15 -24.09 -12.85
CA VAL A 430 -5.72 -24.50 -14.13
C VAL A 430 -4.74 -24.14 -15.25
N CYS A 431 -4.20 -25.18 -15.88
CA CYS A 431 -3.19 -25.08 -16.93
C CYS A 431 -3.79 -25.41 -18.30
N VAL A 432 -3.32 -24.71 -19.33
CA VAL A 432 -3.57 -24.98 -20.74
C VAL A 432 -2.99 -26.34 -21.09
N ARG A 433 -3.84 -27.25 -21.57
CA ARG A 433 -3.42 -28.52 -22.17
C ARG A 433 -3.12 -28.34 -23.66
N LYS A 434 -3.97 -27.59 -24.38
CA LYS A 434 -3.84 -27.38 -25.82
C LYS A 434 -4.64 -26.17 -26.30
N PHE A 435 -4.12 -25.46 -27.29
CA PHE A 435 -4.86 -24.46 -28.06
C PHE A 435 -5.67 -25.09 -29.20
N SER A 436 -6.87 -24.56 -29.45
CA SER A 436 -7.66 -24.90 -30.63
C SER A 436 -6.87 -24.61 -31.91
N SER A 437 -6.94 -25.50 -32.90
CA SER A 437 -6.35 -25.28 -34.23
C SER A 437 -7.09 -24.23 -35.06
N PHE A 438 -8.17 -23.64 -34.52
CA PHE A 438 -8.96 -22.61 -35.17
C PHE A 438 -9.09 -21.37 -34.27
N PHE A 439 -9.11 -20.20 -34.91
CA PHE A 439 -9.42 -18.92 -34.29
C PHE A 439 -10.58 -18.24 -35.01
N HIS A 440 -11.23 -17.28 -34.35
CA HIS A 440 -12.29 -16.49 -34.97
C HIS A 440 -11.92 -15.02 -35.05
N LEU A 441 -12.23 -14.37 -36.16
CA LEU A 441 -12.19 -12.91 -36.27
C LEU A 441 -13.50 -12.33 -35.72
N VAL A 442 -13.39 -11.35 -34.82
CA VAL A 442 -14.57 -10.79 -34.11
C VAL A 442 -15.05 -9.45 -34.70
N GLY A 443 -14.46 -9.02 -35.82
CA GLY A 443 -14.75 -7.75 -36.48
C GLY A 443 -14.19 -6.53 -35.74
N GLY A 444 -14.07 -5.38 -36.44
CA GLY A 444 -13.57 -4.12 -35.90
C GLY A 444 -12.25 -3.63 -36.53
N ILE A 445 -11.90 -2.36 -36.28
CA ILE A 445 -10.77 -1.63 -36.92
C ILE A 445 -9.44 -2.38 -36.77
N ASN A 446 -9.20 -3.00 -35.61
CA ASN A 446 -7.96 -3.74 -35.31
C ASN A 446 -8.09 -5.26 -35.45
N ALA A 447 -9.20 -5.75 -36.04
CA ALA A 447 -9.48 -7.16 -36.30
C ALA A 447 -9.07 -8.11 -35.14
N PRO A 448 -9.67 -7.94 -33.94
CA PRO A 448 -9.35 -8.76 -32.78
C PRO A 448 -9.61 -10.25 -33.06
N LYS A 449 -8.82 -11.12 -32.43
CA LYS A 449 -8.85 -12.57 -32.65
C LYS A 449 -9.32 -13.30 -31.40
N ARG A 450 -10.38 -14.10 -31.54
CA ARG A 450 -10.86 -15.01 -30.50
C ARG A 450 -10.16 -16.36 -30.61
N LEU A 451 -9.41 -16.70 -29.57
CA LEU A 451 -8.76 -17.99 -29.37
C LEU A 451 -9.55 -18.85 -28.37
N MET A 452 -9.39 -20.16 -28.47
CA MET A 452 -9.92 -21.12 -27.51
C MET A 452 -8.80 -22.05 -27.05
N CYS A 453 -8.76 -22.38 -25.77
CA CYS A 453 -7.87 -23.41 -25.24
C CYS A 453 -8.61 -24.39 -24.32
N SER A 454 -8.20 -25.66 -24.35
CA SER A 454 -8.65 -26.68 -23.41
C SER A 454 -7.69 -26.73 -22.23
N ALA A 455 -8.20 -26.83 -21.01
CA ALA A 455 -7.39 -26.92 -19.80
C ALA A 455 -7.38 -28.32 -19.16
N ASN A 456 -6.50 -28.52 -18.19
CA ASN A 456 -6.37 -29.76 -17.40
C ASN A 456 -7.67 -30.15 -16.66
N ASN A 457 -8.53 -29.19 -16.30
CA ASN A 457 -9.82 -29.43 -15.66
C ASN A 457 -10.95 -29.84 -16.63
N GLY A 458 -10.63 -30.07 -17.92
CA GLY A 458 -11.59 -30.46 -18.95
C GLY A 458 -12.47 -29.33 -19.48
N LYS A 459 -12.32 -28.09 -18.98
CA LYS A 459 -13.07 -26.93 -19.46
C LYS A 459 -12.37 -26.25 -20.63
N MET A 460 -13.18 -25.59 -21.47
CA MET A 460 -12.72 -24.73 -22.57
C MET A 460 -12.74 -23.27 -22.13
N TYR A 461 -11.67 -22.55 -22.43
CA TYR A 461 -11.52 -21.13 -22.11
C TYR A 461 -11.39 -20.30 -23.39
N ASN A 462 -12.16 -19.21 -23.45
CA ASN A 462 -12.16 -18.26 -24.55
C ASN A 462 -11.25 -17.08 -24.22
N MET A 463 -10.42 -16.67 -25.18
CA MET A 463 -9.50 -15.54 -25.04
C MET A 463 -9.65 -14.60 -26.21
N LEU A 464 -9.62 -13.29 -25.94
CA LEU A 464 -9.62 -12.27 -26.97
C LEU A 464 -8.25 -11.60 -27.02
N VAL A 465 -7.59 -11.71 -28.17
CA VAL A 465 -6.31 -11.07 -28.43
C VAL A 465 -6.56 -9.79 -29.23
N LYS A 466 -6.19 -8.64 -28.64
CA LYS A 466 -6.35 -7.31 -29.23
C LYS A 466 -4.99 -6.64 -29.42
N VAL A 467 -4.84 -5.93 -30.52
CA VAL A 467 -3.76 -4.96 -30.74
C VAL A 467 -4.35 -3.56 -30.53
N SER A 468 -3.79 -2.78 -29.62
CA SER A 468 -4.20 -1.39 -29.39
C SER A 468 -3.25 -0.42 -30.11
N HIS A 469 -3.74 0.78 -30.51
CA HIS A 469 -2.89 1.81 -31.13
C HIS A 469 -1.78 2.33 -30.18
N LEU A 470 -1.88 2.06 -28.89
CA LEU A 470 -0.88 2.35 -27.86
C LEU A 470 -0.01 1.10 -27.59
N THR A 471 0.76 0.68 -28.59
CA THR A 471 1.98 -0.17 -28.46
C THR A 471 1.92 -1.33 -27.45
N SER A 472 0.77 -1.99 -27.29
CA SER A 472 0.62 -3.10 -26.36
C SER A 472 -0.48 -4.06 -26.80
N VAL A 473 -0.14 -5.35 -26.75
CA VAL A 473 -1.08 -6.46 -26.92
C VAL A 473 -1.85 -6.66 -25.62
N CYS A 474 -3.16 -6.52 -25.68
CA CYS A 474 -4.05 -6.77 -24.54
C CYS A 474 -4.75 -8.11 -24.73
N ILE A 475 -4.74 -8.93 -23.68
CA ILE A 475 -5.45 -10.21 -23.63
C ILE A 475 -6.62 -10.03 -22.66
N GLU A 476 -7.84 -10.20 -23.16
CA GLU A 476 -9.04 -10.06 -22.36
C GLU A 476 -9.84 -11.37 -22.32
N THR A 477 -10.55 -11.58 -21.21
CA THR A 477 -11.52 -12.67 -21.09
C THR A 477 -12.82 -12.26 -21.77
N ILE A 478 -13.31 -13.08 -22.70
CA ILE A 478 -14.67 -12.91 -23.22
C ILE A 478 -15.62 -13.56 -22.22
N LYS A 479 -16.18 -12.77 -21.30
CA LYS A 479 -17.29 -13.21 -20.45
C LYS A 479 -18.55 -13.30 -21.33
N TYR A 480 -18.84 -14.49 -21.86
CA TYR A 480 -20.19 -14.76 -22.34
C TYR A 480 -21.10 -14.87 -21.12
N ARG A 481 -22.06 -13.94 -21.01
CA ARG A 481 -23.26 -14.16 -20.23
C ARG A 481 -23.98 -15.29 -20.95
N VAL A 482 -23.94 -16.50 -20.40
CA VAL A 482 -24.82 -17.58 -20.86
C VAL A 482 -26.22 -17.11 -20.49
N THR A 483 -26.97 -16.61 -21.48
CA THR A 483 -28.44 -16.54 -21.43
C THR A 483 -29.00 -17.89 -21.76
#